data_AF-A0A7K4N3U7-F1
#
_entry.id   AF-A0A7K4N3U7-F1
#
_cell.length_a   1.000
_cell.length_b   1.000
_cell.length_c   1.000
_cell.angle_alpha   90.00
_cell.angle_beta   90.00
_cell.angle_gamma   90.00
#
_symmetry.space_group_name_H-M   'P 1'
#
loop_
_entity.id
_entity.type
_entity.pdbx_description
1 polymer ?
#
loop_
_entity_poly.entity_id
_entity_poly.type
_entity_poly.pdbx_seq_one_letter_code
_entity_poly.pdbx_strand_id
1 'polypeptide(L)'
;MSYTFFEPSGKPYQECTNPNDPEDKSLCVLVQDGSNFEGAIVRYTTFKLLEQELTGGEIACRYEYEIEVPPHAIKHKITDKEGKEFEKKLGKWVIEILQKQMDKHAAKSRSTDTEKSNT
;
A
#
# COMPACT_ATOMS: atom_id res chain seq x y z
N MET A 1 -3.25 -17.74 20.45
CA MET A 1 -2.91 -16.99 19.23
C MET A 1 -2.07 -15.80 19.66
N SER A 2 -0.78 -15.78 19.31
CA SER A 2 0.11 -14.66 19.65
C SER A 2 0.00 -13.62 18.54
N TYR A 3 -0.67 -12.50 18.83
CA TYR A 3 -0.55 -11.32 17.99
C TYR A 3 0.86 -10.77 18.18
N THR A 4 1.72 -10.93 17.18
CA THR A 4 3.00 -10.21 17.11
C THR A 4 2.68 -8.72 17.04
N PHE A 5 2.82 -8.03 18.17
CA PHE A 5 2.72 -6.58 18.25
C PHE A 5 3.92 -6.01 17.49
N PHE A 6 3.69 -5.51 16.28
CA PHE A 6 4.73 -4.91 15.45
C PHE A 6 5.09 -3.52 16.02
N GLU A 7 6.37 -3.30 16.28
CA GLU A 7 6.90 -2.01 16.75
C GLU A 7 6.57 -0.90 15.73
N PRO A 8 6.08 0.29 16.17
CA PRO A 8 5.72 1.37 15.25
C PRO A 8 6.97 1.90 14.55
N SER A 9 7.08 1.65 13.24
CA SER A 9 8.24 2.00 12.42
C SER A 9 8.43 3.51 12.16
N GLY A 10 7.65 4.37 12.82
CA GLY A 10 7.58 5.82 12.56
C GLY A 10 7.01 6.19 11.19
N LYS A 11 6.54 5.20 10.41
CA LYS A 11 5.91 5.38 9.10
C LYS A 11 4.39 5.37 9.25
N PRO A 12 3.66 6.10 8.39
CA PRO A 12 2.20 6.15 8.46
C PRO A 12 1.49 4.83 8.09
N TYR A 13 2.23 3.86 7.55
CA TYR A 13 1.74 2.52 7.23
C TYR A 13 2.87 1.47 7.28
N GLN A 14 2.49 0.21 7.38
CA GLN A 14 3.38 -0.95 7.28
C GLN A 14 2.78 -2.01 6.36
N GLU A 15 3.57 -2.57 5.43
CA GLU A 15 3.17 -3.71 4.60
C GLU A 15 3.01 -4.98 5.47
N CYS A 16 1.95 -5.74 5.25
CA CYS A 16 1.66 -6.98 5.99
C CYS A 16 1.01 -8.05 5.10
N THR A 17 0.83 -9.26 5.63
CA THR A 17 0.03 -10.32 4.99
C THR A 17 -1.46 -10.11 5.23
N ASN A 18 -2.32 -10.71 4.41
CA ASN A 18 -3.74 -10.73 4.68
C ASN A 18 -4.00 -11.57 5.96
N PRO A 19 -4.63 -11.00 7.01
CA PRO A 19 -4.88 -11.70 8.26
C PRO A 19 -5.99 -12.77 8.14
N ASN A 20 -6.87 -12.63 7.15
CA ASN A 20 -8.01 -13.52 6.95
C ASN A 20 -7.66 -14.69 5.99
N ASP A 21 -6.65 -14.51 5.13
CA ASP A 21 -6.14 -15.55 4.24
C ASP A 21 -4.61 -15.43 4.08
N PRO A 22 -3.81 -16.24 4.80
CA PRO A 22 -2.35 -16.19 4.71
C PRO A 22 -1.78 -16.58 3.33
N GLU A 23 -2.53 -17.30 2.51
CA GLU A 23 -2.11 -17.70 1.16
C GLU A 23 -2.39 -16.59 0.13
N ASP A 24 -3.23 -15.62 0.49
CA ASP A 24 -3.49 -14.44 -0.33
C ASP A 24 -2.26 -13.52 -0.36
N LYS A 25 -1.67 -13.41 -1.55
CA LYS A 25 -0.48 -12.59 -1.83
C LYS A 25 -0.81 -11.16 -2.25
N SER A 26 -2.06 -10.73 -2.07
CA SER A 26 -2.49 -9.36 -2.30
C SER A 26 -1.75 -8.39 -1.38
N LEU A 27 -1.53 -7.17 -1.88
CA LEU A 27 -0.87 -6.12 -1.10
C LEU A 27 -1.77 -5.68 0.05
N CYS A 28 -1.33 -5.90 1.29
CA CYS A 28 -2.01 -5.40 2.49
C CYS A 28 -1.15 -4.37 3.23
N VAL A 29 -1.80 -3.39 3.83
CA VAL A 29 -1.16 -2.38 4.68
C VAL A 29 -1.88 -2.25 6.02
N LEU A 30 -1.11 -2.22 7.10
CA LEU A 30 -1.53 -1.81 8.43
C LEU A 30 -1.41 -0.29 8.54
N VAL A 31 -2.50 0.37 8.92
CA VAL A 31 -2.56 1.83 9.10
C VAL A 31 -1.94 2.22 10.45
N GLN A 32 -0.96 3.14 10.42
CA GLN A 32 -0.20 3.60 11.60
C GLN A 32 0.00 5.12 11.56
N ASP A 33 -1.01 5.88 11.14
CA ASP A 33 -0.90 7.31 10.81
C ASP A 33 -1.48 8.26 11.86
N GLY A 34 -1.87 7.77 13.04
CA GLY A 34 -2.49 8.56 14.10
C GLY A 34 -3.95 8.95 13.84
N SER A 35 -4.55 8.49 12.74
CA SER A 35 -5.94 8.84 12.39
C SER A 35 -6.95 7.91 13.05
N ASN A 36 -8.24 8.20 12.85
CA ASN A 36 -9.33 7.30 13.29
C ASN A 36 -9.33 5.94 12.59
N PHE A 37 -8.52 5.79 11.53
CA PHE A 37 -8.32 4.55 10.81
C PHE A 37 -7.09 3.77 11.30
N GLU A 38 -6.39 4.26 12.33
CA GLU A 38 -5.25 3.55 12.91
C GLU A 38 -5.62 2.13 13.37
N GLY A 39 -4.73 1.20 13.06
CA GLY A 39 -4.90 -0.22 13.34
C GLY A 39 -5.77 -0.97 12.33
N ALA A 40 -6.34 -0.30 11.32
CA ALA A 40 -7.01 -0.98 10.22
C ALA A 40 -6.01 -1.74 9.35
N ILE A 41 -6.44 -2.87 8.79
CA ILE A 41 -5.72 -3.56 7.73
C ILE A 41 -6.50 -3.40 6.44
N VAL A 42 -5.86 -2.80 5.44
CA VAL A 42 -6.43 -2.52 4.13
C VAL A 42 -5.74 -3.39 3.08
N ARG A 43 -6.52 -4.16 2.32
CA ARG A 43 -6.05 -4.95 1.19
C ARG A 43 -6.38 -4.24 -0.11
N TYR A 44 -5.38 -4.00 -0.95
CA TYR A 44 -5.60 -3.48 -2.30
C TYR A 44 -6.01 -4.62 -3.23
N THR A 45 -7.06 -4.39 -4.03
CA THR A 45 -7.64 -5.41 -4.92
C THR A 45 -7.33 -5.14 -6.39
N THR A 46 -7.55 -3.91 -6.83
CA THR A 46 -7.39 -3.51 -8.22
C THR A 46 -6.53 -2.25 -8.32
N PHE A 47 -5.60 -2.22 -9.27
CA PHE A 47 -4.91 -0.99 -9.69
C PHE A 47 -4.95 -0.90 -11.22
N LYS A 48 -5.48 0.20 -11.75
CA LYS A 48 -5.64 0.43 -13.19
C LYS A 48 -5.22 1.85 -13.54
N LEU A 49 -4.46 1.99 -14.62
CA LEU A 49 -4.25 3.30 -15.25
C LEU A 49 -5.53 3.70 -15.97
N LEU A 50 -5.90 4.97 -15.88
CA LEU A 50 -7.04 5.50 -16.62
C LEU A 50 -6.54 5.99 -17.97
N GLU A 51 -7.12 5.46 -19.05
CA GLU A 51 -6.96 5.98 -20.42
C GLU A 51 -7.74 7.29 -20.53
N GLN A 52 -7.19 8.35 -19.94
CA GLN A 52 -7.65 9.71 -20.21
C GLN A 52 -6.62 10.34 -21.16
N GLU A 53 -7.07 11.19 -22.08
CA GLU A 53 -6.18 12.06 -22.85
C GLU A 53 -5.48 13.00 -21.86
N LEU A 54 -4.37 12.53 -21.29
CA LEU A 54 -3.53 13.28 -20.39
C LEU A 54 -2.80 14.30 -21.25
N THR A 55 -3.42 15.47 -21.41
CA THR A 55 -2.82 16.62 -22.09
C THR A 55 -1.72 17.19 -21.20
N GLY A 56 -0.57 16.54 -21.18
CA GLY A 56 0.54 16.82 -20.26
C GLY A 56 0.97 15.55 -19.53
N GLY A 57 2.25 15.47 -19.14
CA GLY A 57 2.89 14.28 -18.56
C GLY A 57 2.38 13.81 -17.18
N GLU A 58 1.12 14.08 -16.86
CA GLU A 58 0.42 13.55 -15.71
C GLU A 58 -0.10 12.14 -16.03
N ILE A 59 -0.30 11.30 -15.01
CA ILE A 59 -0.87 9.96 -15.14
C ILE A 59 -2.02 9.86 -14.13
N ALA A 60 -3.19 9.43 -14.60
CA ALA A 60 -4.34 9.14 -13.75
C ALA A 60 -4.43 7.64 -13.49
N CYS A 61 -4.72 7.26 -12.24
CA CYS A 61 -4.93 5.87 -11.85
C CYS A 61 -6.17 5.73 -10.96
N ARG A 62 -6.82 4.57 -11.06
CA ARG A 62 -7.84 4.09 -10.14
C ARG A 62 -7.27 2.93 -9.34
N TYR A 63 -7.50 2.96 -8.03
CA TYR A 63 -7.25 1.83 -7.16
C TYR A 63 -8.52 1.46 -6.40
N GLU A 64 -8.62 0.20 -6.01
CA GLU A 64 -9.71 -0.35 -5.21
C GLU A 64 -9.12 -1.07 -4.01
N TYR A 65 -9.87 -1.09 -2.91
CA TYR A 65 -9.42 -1.67 -1.65
C TYR A 65 -10.58 -2.23 -0.85
N GLU A 66 -10.25 -3.15 0.04
CA GLU A 66 -11.15 -3.74 1.03
C GLU A 66 -10.53 -3.61 2.43
N ILE A 67 -11.38 -3.43 3.44
CA ILE A 67 -10.95 -3.36 4.84
C ILE A 67 -11.09 -4.76 5.43
N GLU A 68 -9.97 -5.45 5.59
CA GLU A 68 -9.90 -6.81 6.16
C GLU A 68 -10.08 -6.79 7.67
N VAL A 69 -9.48 -5.78 8.31
CA VAL A 69 -9.60 -5.55 9.74
C VAL A 69 -10.01 -4.11 9.95
N PRO A 70 -11.17 -3.85 10.58
CA PRO A 70 -11.62 -2.50 10.83
C PRO A 70 -10.68 -1.81 11.85
N PRO A 71 -10.60 -0.48 11.81
CA PRO A 71 -9.85 0.27 12.82
C PRO A 71 -10.42 0.05 14.22
N HIS A 72 -9.52 -0.11 15.20
CA HIS A 72 -9.90 -0.45 16.58
C HIS A 72 -10.48 0.74 17.36
N ALA A 73 -10.32 1.97 16.87
CA ALA A 73 -10.50 3.19 17.67
C ALA A 73 -11.62 4.13 17.19
N ILE A 74 -12.54 3.68 16.32
CA ILE A 74 -13.65 4.54 15.87
C ILE A 74 -14.62 4.78 17.03
N LYS A 75 -14.55 5.98 17.63
CA LYS A 75 -15.43 6.44 18.71
C LYS A 75 -16.58 7.32 18.23
N HIS A 76 -16.58 7.72 16.96
CA HIS A 76 -17.58 8.57 16.34
C HIS A 76 -17.90 8.13 14.92
N LYS A 77 -18.99 8.65 14.37
CA LYS A 77 -19.30 8.44 12.95
C LYS A 77 -18.24 9.15 12.10
N ILE A 78 -17.50 8.39 11.31
CA ILE A 78 -16.55 8.92 10.33
C ILE A 78 -17.28 9.90 9.39
N THR A 79 -16.73 11.09 9.26
CA THR A 79 -17.22 12.12 8.36
C THR A 79 -16.72 11.90 6.94
N ASP A 80 -17.45 12.41 5.95
CA ASP A 80 -17.04 12.36 4.53
C ASP A 80 -15.66 12.99 4.30
N LYS A 81 -15.30 14.00 5.09
CA LYS A 81 -13.99 14.65 5.01
C LYS A 81 -12.88 13.71 5.47
N GLU A 82 -13.05 13.06 6.63
CA GLU A 82 -12.09 12.08 7.15
C GLU A 82 -11.93 10.90 6.19
N GLY A 83 -13.04 10.40 5.63
CA GLY A 83 -13.01 9.35 4.61
C GLY A 83 -12.20 9.75 3.36
N LYS A 84 -12.47 10.94 2.80
CA LYS A 84 -11.73 11.45 1.63
C LYS A 84 -10.24 11.66 1.91
N GLU A 85 -9.89 12.12 3.10
CA GLU A 85 -8.49 12.28 3.50
C GLU A 85 -7.79 10.93 3.65
N PHE A 86 -8.47 9.94 4.20
CA PHE A 86 -7.98 8.57 4.32
C PHE A 86 -7.76 7.93 2.95
N GLU A 87 -8.73 8.01 2.04
CA GLU A 87 -8.59 7.51 0.67
C GLU A 87 -7.39 8.14 -0.04
N LYS A 88 -7.23 9.47 0.04
CA LYS A 88 -6.04 10.14 -0.54
C LYS A 88 -4.72 9.59 -0.01
N LYS A 89 -4.65 9.23 1.27
CA LYS A 89 -3.47 8.60 1.87
C LYS A 89 -3.23 7.20 1.30
N LEU A 90 -4.26 6.37 1.19
CA LEU A 90 -4.17 5.04 0.56
C LEU A 90 -3.62 5.15 -0.87
N GLY A 91 -4.18 6.06 -1.68
CA GLY A 91 -3.70 6.32 -3.04
C GLY A 91 -2.22 6.70 -3.10
N LYS A 92 -1.76 7.55 -2.17
CA LYS A 92 -0.34 7.90 -2.07
C LYS A 92 0.53 6.71 -1.68
N TRP A 93 0.11 5.92 -0.69
CA TRP A 93 0.88 4.79 -0.19
C TRP A 93 1.04 3.69 -1.24
N VAL A 94 -0.01 3.35 -2.00
CA VAL A 94 0.11 2.33 -3.05
C VAL A 94 1.09 2.75 -4.14
N ILE A 95 1.11 4.03 -4.53
CA ILE A 95 2.09 4.54 -5.50
C ILE A 95 3.52 4.44 -4.93
N GLU A 96 3.74 4.83 -3.67
CA GLU A 96 5.05 4.70 -3.02
C GLU A 96 5.53 3.25 -2.93
N ILE A 97 4.62 2.31 -2.65
CA ILE A 97 4.94 0.87 -2.59
C ILE A 97 5.33 0.36 -3.98
N LEU A 98 4.53 0.68 -5.01
CA LEU A 98 4.80 0.28 -6.39
C LEU A 98 6.16 0.80 -6.86
N GLN A 99 6.49 2.07 -6.59
CA GLN A 99 7.78 2.65 -6.94
C GLN A 99 8.95 1.90 -6.25
N LYS A 100 8.84 1.62 -4.94
CA LYS A 100 9.87 0.86 -4.20
C LYS A 100 10.07 -0.55 -4.78
N GLN A 101 9.00 -1.23 -5.17
CA GLN A 101 9.10 -2.54 -5.80
C GLN A 101 9.76 -2.45 -7.17
N MET A 102 9.38 -1.47 -8.00
CA MET A 102 10.01 -1.23 -9.31
C MET A 102 11.52 -0.97 -9.17
N ASP A 103 11.92 -0.12 -8.23
CA ASP A 103 13.34 0.21 -7.99
C ASP A 103 14.14 -1.02 -7.53
N LYS A 104 13.56 -1.84 -6.64
CA LYS A 104 14.16 -3.10 -6.17
C LYS A 104 14.37 -4.09 -7.31
N HIS A 105 13.41 -4.23 -8.22
CA HIS A 105 13.50 -5.11 -9.38
C HIS A 105 14.47 -4.57 -10.44
N ALA A 106 14.51 -3.26 -10.68
CA ALA A 106 15.46 -2.63 -11.58
C ALA A 106 16.91 -2.77 -11.08
N ALA A 107 17.15 -2.60 -9.77
CA ALA A 107 18.46 -2.81 -9.16
C ALA A 107 18.91 -4.28 -9.28
N LYS A 108 18.00 -5.23 -9.10
CA LYS A 108 18.30 -6.66 -9.26
C LYS A 108 18.67 -7.02 -10.72
N SER A 109 18.01 -6.40 -11.70
CA SER A 109 18.31 -6.59 -13.13
C SER A 109 19.71 -6.09 -13.52
N ARG A 110 20.18 -4.98 -12.94
CA ARG A 110 21.55 -4.48 -13.21
C ARG A 110 22.65 -5.34 -12.59
N SER A 111 22.31 -6.16 -11.60
CA SER A 111 23.28 -6.98 -10.88
C SER A 111 23.64 -8.29 -11.60
N THR A 112 22.90 -8.68 -12.65
CA THR A 112 23.18 -9.88 -13.45
C THR A 112 24.02 -9.61 -14.71
N ASP A 113 24.30 -8.34 -15.05
CA ASP A 113 25.05 -7.98 -16.26
C ASP A 113 26.57 -7.82 -16.07
N THR A 114 27.14 -8.29 -14.94
CA THR A 114 28.60 -8.19 -14.68
C THR A 114 29.36 -9.51 -14.66
N GLU A 115 28.74 -10.65 -14.95
CA GLU A 115 29.51 -11.83 -15.40
C GLU A 115 29.84 -11.67 -16.88
N LYS A 116 30.70 -10.70 -17.15
CA LYS A 116 31.44 -10.62 -18.42
C LYS A 116 32.18 -11.94 -18.59
N SER A 117 31.76 -12.70 -19.59
CA SER A 117 32.61 -13.34 -20.60
C SER A 117 34.09 -13.36 -20.22
N ASN A 118 34.53 -14.38 -19.50
CA ASN A 118 35.93 -14.77 -19.52
C ASN A 118 36.07 -15.86 -20.58
N THR A 119 36.81 -15.47 -21.62
CA THR A 119 37.38 -16.25 -22.72
C THR A 119 37.97 -17.58 -22.30
#